data_AF-A0A7J8A0H6-F1
#
_entry.id   AF-A0A7J8A0H6-F1
#
_cell.length_a   1.000
_cell.length_b   1.000
_cell.length_c   1.000
_cell.angle_alpha   90.00
_cell.angle_beta   90.00
_cell.angle_gamma   90.00
#
_symmetry.space_group_name_H-M   'P 1'
#
loop_
_entity.id
_entity.type
_entity.pdbx_description
1 polymer ?
#
loop_
_entity_poly.entity_id
_entity_poly.type
_entity_poly.pdbx_seq_one_letter_code
_entity_poly.pdbx_strand_id
1 'polypeptide(L)'
;MPLREHSSWGDFLLDTISGLVFDAAKEDVAFRAGIPRQLLLQVETTADARRRLSGFLRTLADRLEGTNQLLSSDMKKDFVMNRLPPFHVGDGAALSTPGGQLPRLDSIVRLRYKDHIVLTVMPDQGGSDETQEKMVYIYHSLQNRRETHMMGSEETEAHGLRFPLSHVDALKQIWSSSAISVKDLKLATDEEKESLALSLWTECLLQVV
;
A
#
# COMPACT_ATOMS: atom_id res chain seq x y z
N MET A 1 16.13 16.26 10.04
CA MET A 1 15.10 15.23 9.78
C MET A 1 15.26 14.19 10.88
N PRO A 2 14.32 14.02 11.83
CA PRO A 2 14.49 12.95 12.80
C PRO A 2 14.35 11.61 12.06
N LEU A 3 15.29 10.71 12.36
CA LEU A 3 15.34 9.35 11.84
C LEU A 3 14.09 8.60 12.29
N ARG A 4 13.46 7.87 11.38
CA ARG A 4 12.27 7.07 11.65
C ARG A 4 12.62 5.92 12.60
N GLU A 5 11.93 5.82 13.72
CA GLU A 5 12.04 4.66 14.62
C GLU A 5 11.62 3.40 13.86
N HIS A 6 12.27 2.25 14.12
CA HIS A 6 11.99 0.97 13.44
C HIS A 6 12.04 1.01 11.90
N SER A 7 13.06 1.66 11.32
CA SER A 7 13.28 1.72 9.86
C SER A 7 14.60 1.12 9.42
N SER A 8 14.92 -0.07 9.96
CA SER A 8 16.05 -0.87 9.52
C SER A 8 15.66 -1.85 8.39
N TRP A 9 16.67 -2.41 7.71
CA TRP A 9 16.46 -3.54 6.79
C TRP A 9 15.84 -4.76 7.48
N GLY A 10 16.09 -4.94 8.79
CA GLY A 10 15.46 -6.01 9.58
C GLY A 10 13.96 -5.80 9.74
N ASP A 11 13.53 -4.57 10.03
CA ASP A 11 12.11 -4.22 10.16
C ASP A 11 11.39 -4.44 8.81
N PHE A 12 12.01 -3.95 7.72
CA PHE A 12 11.46 -4.13 6.37
C PHE A 12 11.38 -5.60 5.94
N LEU A 13 12.36 -6.41 6.34
CA LEU A 13 12.33 -7.85 6.10
C LEU A 13 11.17 -8.52 6.85
N LEU A 14 10.93 -8.18 8.12
CA LEU A 14 9.83 -8.75 8.91
C LEU A 14 8.45 -8.37 8.38
N ASP A 15 8.27 -7.11 7.96
CA ASP A 15 7.06 -6.61 7.29
C ASP A 15 6.81 -7.39 5.98
N THR A 16 7.86 -7.52 5.16
CA THR A 16 7.77 -8.20 3.86
C THR A 16 7.53 -9.71 4.00
N ILE A 17 8.22 -10.39 4.92
CA ILE A 17 8.10 -11.83 5.14
C ILE A 17 6.67 -12.20 5.54
N SER A 18 6.02 -11.38 6.36
CA SER A 18 4.65 -11.65 6.81
C SER A 18 3.70 -11.76 5.61
N GLY A 19 3.72 -10.76 4.72
CA GLY A 19 2.92 -10.78 3.48
C GLY A 19 3.25 -11.96 2.57
N LEU A 20 4.54 -12.26 2.37
CA LEU A 20 4.98 -13.40 1.55
C LEU A 20 4.54 -14.75 2.12
N VAL A 21 4.60 -14.93 3.45
CA VAL A 21 4.17 -16.16 4.11
C VAL A 21 2.66 -16.33 3.96
N PHE A 22 1.86 -15.28 4.15
CA PHE A 22 0.40 -15.35 3.96
C PHE A 22 0.03 -15.70 2.52
N ASP A 23 0.71 -15.11 1.54
CA ASP A 23 0.49 -15.43 0.13
C ASP A 23 0.95 -16.85 -0.23
N ALA A 24 2.13 -17.27 0.22
CA ALA A 24 2.62 -18.63 0.02
C ALA A 24 1.71 -19.68 0.67
N ALA A 25 1.18 -19.37 1.86
CA ALA A 25 0.24 -20.21 2.55
C ALA A 25 -1.03 -20.45 1.76
N LYS A 26 -1.48 -19.55 0.87
CA LYS A 26 -2.68 -19.79 0.04
C LYS A 26 -2.49 -20.97 -0.92
N GLU A 27 -1.30 -21.05 -1.51
CA GLU A 27 -0.95 -22.02 -2.56
C GLU A 27 -0.35 -23.32 -1.99
N ASP A 28 0.50 -23.21 -0.97
CA ASP A 28 1.28 -24.32 -0.43
C ASP A 28 0.82 -24.70 0.98
N VAL A 29 0.28 -25.91 1.09
CA VAL A 29 -0.19 -26.51 2.35
C VAL A 29 0.95 -26.65 3.37
N ALA A 30 2.21 -26.77 2.93
CA ALA A 30 3.35 -26.91 3.82
C ALA A 30 3.53 -25.69 4.75
N PHE A 31 3.17 -24.49 4.29
CA PHE A 31 3.18 -23.24 5.07
C PHE A 31 2.02 -23.14 6.06
N ARG A 32 0.92 -23.88 5.84
CA ARG A 32 -0.25 -23.94 6.75
C ARG A 32 -0.23 -25.14 7.71
N ALA A 33 0.64 -26.11 7.46
CA ALA A 33 0.72 -27.32 8.25
C ALA A 33 1.19 -27.01 9.69
N GLY A 34 0.50 -27.61 10.67
CA GLY A 34 0.83 -27.42 12.08
C GLY A 34 2.26 -27.83 12.45
N ILE A 35 2.82 -27.15 13.44
CA ILE A 35 4.10 -27.54 14.05
C ILE A 35 3.92 -28.78 14.95
N PRO A 36 4.97 -29.60 15.14
CA PRO A 36 4.92 -30.71 16.10
C PRO A 36 4.53 -30.25 17.51
N ARG A 37 3.64 -31.00 18.19
CA ARG A 37 3.00 -30.60 19.47
C ARG A 37 3.99 -30.21 20.58
N GLN A 38 5.16 -30.84 20.61
CA GLN A 38 6.17 -30.62 21.65
C GLN A 38 7.33 -29.75 21.18
N LEU A 39 7.27 -29.18 19.96
CA LEU A 39 8.38 -28.39 19.41
C LEU A 39 8.72 -27.19 20.28
N LEU A 40 7.69 -26.51 20.83
CA LEU A 40 7.85 -25.35 21.71
C LEU A 40 8.36 -25.70 23.12
N LEU A 41 8.35 -26.99 23.49
CA LEU A 41 8.85 -27.48 24.77
C LEU A 41 10.32 -27.89 24.71
N GLN A 42 10.92 -27.89 23.52
CA GLN A 42 12.33 -28.23 23.34
C GLN A 42 13.23 -27.05 23.78
N VAL A 43 14.32 -27.36 24.49
CA VAL A 43 15.31 -26.35 24.90
C VAL A 43 16.09 -25.81 23.70
N GLU A 44 16.29 -26.65 22.68
CA GLU A 44 16.98 -26.29 21.45
C GLU A 44 16.09 -26.51 20.23
N THR A 45 16.31 -25.73 19.17
CA THR A 45 15.63 -25.95 17.90
C THR A 45 16.11 -27.24 17.25
N THR A 46 15.19 -28.19 17.07
CA THR A 46 15.50 -29.50 16.48
C THR A 46 16.12 -29.35 15.08
N ALA A 47 16.98 -30.29 14.69
CA ALA A 47 17.62 -30.28 13.37
C ALA A 47 16.57 -30.28 12.24
N ASP A 48 15.47 -31.02 12.43
CA ASP A 48 14.36 -31.07 11.48
C ASP A 48 13.64 -29.72 11.35
N ALA A 49 13.38 -29.03 12.47
CA ALA A 49 12.78 -27.70 12.44
C ALA A 49 13.70 -26.69 11.75
N ARG A 50 15.00 -26.71 12.05
CA ARG A 50 16.00 -25.86 11.37
C ARG A 50 16.05 -26.12 9.87
N ARG A 51 16.04 -27.39 9.46
CA ARG A 51 16.04 -27.79 8.04
C ARG A 51 14.78 -27.31 7.33
N ARG A 52 13.62 -27.48 7.96
CA ARG A 52 12.33 -27.09 7.39
C ARG A 52 12.19 -25.57 7.26
N LEU A 53 12.55 -24.81 8.31
CA LEU A 53 12.60 -23.35 8.27
C LEU A 53 13.57 -22.83 7.19
N SER A 54 14.77 -23.42 7.10
CA SER A 54 15.74 -23.07 6.05
C SER A 54 15.20 -23.35 4.65
N GLY A 55 14.40 -24.40 4.48
CA GLY A 55 13.69 -24.70 3.24
C GLY A 55 12.71 -23.59 2.88
N PHE A 56 11.83 -23.22 3.82
CA PHE A 56 10.86 -22.14 3.63
C PHE A 56 11.53 -20.80 3.30
N LEU A 57 12.60 -20.43 4.00
CA LEU A 57 13.32 -19.17 3.72
C LEU A 57 13.86 -19.11 2.28
N ARG A 58 14.39 -20.23 1.76
CA ARG A 58 14.85 -20.29 0.36
C ARG A 58 13.68 -20.17 -0.61
N THR A 59 12.59 -20.90 -0.38
CA THR A 59 11.38 -20.79 -1.20
C THR A 59 10.82 -19.36 -1.23
N LEU A 60 10.82 -18.67 -0.08
CA LEU A 60 10.38 -17.27 -0.01
C LEU A 60 11.34 -16.33 -0.76
N ALA A 61 12.65 -16.57 -0.69
CA ALA A 61 13.63 -15.81 -1.46
C ALA A 61 13.43 -16.00 -2.97
N ASP A 62 13.29 -17.24 -3.44
CA ASP A 62 13.04 -17.55 -4.85
C ASP A 62 11.73 -16.89 -5.35
N ARG A 63 10.68 -16.91 -4.52
CA ARG A 63 9.41 -16.22 -4.80
C ARG A 63 9.58 -14.71 -4.89
N LEU A 64 10.34 -14.11 -3.96
CA LEU A 64 10.61 -12.68 -3.96
C LEU A 64 11.36 -12.24 -5.23
N GLU A 65 12.36 -13.01 -5.66
CA GLU A 65 13.11 -12.75 -6.89
C GLU A 65 12.27 -12.95 -8.16
N GLY A 66 11.36 -13.93 -8.15
CA GLY A 66 10.49 -14.25 -9.29
C GLY A 66 9.29 -13.33 -9.46
N THR A 67 8.98 -12.44 -8.50
CA THR A 67 7.71 -11.73 -8.43
C THR A 67 7.86 -10.20 -8.47
N ASN A 68 7.35 -9.55 -9.52
CA ASN A 68 7.24 -8.08 -9.63
C ASN A 68 5.97 -7.50 -8.99
N GLN A 69 5.36 -8.21 -8.02
CA GLN A 69 4.08 -7.80 -7.43
C GLN A 69 4.28 -6.77 -6.32
N LEU A 70 3.27 -5.92 -6.15
CA LEU A 70 3.15 -5.05 -4.98
C LEU A 70 2.88 -5.90 -3.75
N LEU A 71 3.85 -5.98 -2.84
CA LEU A 71 3.68 -6.63 -1.55
C LEU A 71 2.90 -5.71 -0.61
N SER A 72 2.04 -6.32 0.22
CA SER A 72 1.46 -5.63 1.37
C SER A 72 2.59 -5.17 2.29
N SER A 73 2.48 -3.94 2.79
CA SER A 73 3.44 -3.39 3.73
C SER A 73 2.71 -2.51 4.73
N ASP A 74 2.67 -2.97 5.98
CA ASP A 74 2.12 -2.20 7.09
C ASP A 74 3.06 -1.04 7.41
N MET A 75 4.37 -1.22 7.24
CA MET A 75 5.35 -0.15 7.33
C MET A 75 5.07 1.01 6.36
N LYS A 76 4.60 0.74 5.15
CA LYS A 76 4.21 1.78 4.18
C LYS A 76 3.00 2.57 4.66
N LYS A 77 1.99 1.89 5.21
CA LYS A 77 0.79 2.51 5.77
C LYS A 77 1.13 3.36 6.99
N ASP A 78 1.87 2.80 7.94
CA ASP A 78 2.37 3.50 9.13
C ASP A 78 3.14 4.78 8.75
N PHE A 79 4.03 4.70 7.76
CA PHE A 79 4.83 5.83 7.31
C PHE A 79 3.99 7.03 6.90
N VAL A 80 3.00 6.77 6.03
CA VAL A 80 2.19 7.83 5.45
C VAL A 80 1.16 8.34 6.44
N MET A 81 0.70 7.53 7.38
CA MET A 81 -0.22 7.95 8.45
C MET A 81 0.45 8.83 9.50
N ASN A 82 1.72 8.56 9.82
CA ASN A 82 2.40 9.24 10.94
C ASN A 82 3.33 10.38 10.51
N ARG A 83 3.50 10.64 9.22
CA ARG A 83 4.32 11.76 8.74
C ARG A 83 3.58 13.09 8.76
N LEU A 84 4.33 14.19 8.72
CA LEU A 84 3.77 15.53 8.54
C LEU A 84 3.04 15.69 7.19
N PRO A 85 1.96 16.50 7.16
CA PRO A 85 1.36 16.94 5.90
C PRO A 85 2.32 17.86 5.12
N PRO A 86 2.08 18.07 3.82
CA PRO A 86 2.78 19.08 3.05
C PRO A 86 2.75 20.44 3.76
N PHE A 87 3.82 21.22 3.64
CA PHE A 87 3.82 22.58 4.19
C PHE A 87 2.84 23.46 3.43
N HIS A 88 2.04 24.23 4.16
CA HIS A 88 1.12 25.22 3.61
C HIS A 88 1.20 26.51 4.43
N VAL A 89 0.90 27.63 3.77
CA VAL A 89 0.72 28.93 4.43
C VAL A 89 -0.78 29.17 4.57
N GLY A 90 -1.25 29.54 5.76
CA GLY A 90 -2.68 29.71 6.05
C GLY A 90 -3.35 28.43 6.54
N ASP A 91 -4.66 28.31 6.29
CA ASP A 91 -5.54 27.24 6.81
C ASP A 91 -5.36 25.86 6.13
N GLY A 92 -4.59 25.79 5.05
CA GLY A 92 -4.35 24.53 4.35
C GLY A 92 -5.50 24.08 3.45
N ALA A 93 -6.47 24.96 3.13
CA ALA A 93 -7.63 24.61 2.31
C ALA A 93 -7.27 23.92 0.98
N ALA A 94 -6.13 24.28 0.37
CA ALA A 94 -5.65 23.68 -0.88
C ALA A 94 -5.18 22.21 -0.76
N LEU A 95 -5.09 21.67 0.45
CA LEU A 95 -4.78 20.25 0.71
C LEU A 95 -6.04 19.40 0.95
N SER A 96 -7.16 20.03 1.28
CA SER A 96 -8.40 19.34 1.66
C SER A 96 -9.58 19.63 0.73
N THR A 97 -9.53 20.73 -0.03
CA THR A 97 -10.58 21.10 -0.98
C THR A 97 -10.02 21.04 -2.40
N PRO A 98 -10.56 20.17 -3.26
CA PRO A 98 -10.08 20.06 -4.62
C PRO A 98 -10.38 21.35 -5.39
N GLY A 99 -9.33 21.89 -5.99
CA GLY A 99 -9.39 23.13 -6.77
C GLY A 99 -9.28 22.88 -8.27
N GLY A 100 -9.65 23.89 -9.06
CA GLY A 100 -9.57 23.85 -10.52
C GLY A 100 -10.77 23.18 -11.17
N GLN A 101 -10.60 22.75 -12.42
CA GLN A 101 -11.65 22.08 -13.18
C GLN A 101 -11.77 20.61 -12.79
N LEU A 102 -13.00 20.11 -12.82
CA LEU A 102 -13.31 18.69 -12.63
C LEU A 102 -12.70 17.89 -13.79
N PRO A 103 -11.91 16.81 -13.52
CA PRO A 103 -11.35 15.98 -14.58
C PRO A 103 -12.48 15.27 -15.34
N ARG A 104 -12.36 15.25 -16.66
CA ARG A 104 -13.22 14.51 -17.60
C ARG A 104 -12.35 13.62 -18.47
N LEU A 105 -12.99 12.75 -19.26
CA LEU A 105 -12.32 11.84 -20.16
C LEU A 105 -11.32 12.53 -21.10
N ASP A 106 -11.65 13.71 -21.63
CA ASP A 106 -10.77 14.50 -22.51
C ASP A 106 -9.74 15.37 -21.78
N SER A 107 -9.70 15.34 -20.44
CA SER A 107 -8.76 16.12 -19.65
C SER A 107 -7.36 15.51 -19.65
N ILE A 108 -6.36 16.39 -19.52
CA ILE A 108 -4.99 16.01 -19.19
C ILE A 108 -4.81 16.23 -17.69
N VAL A 109 -4.38 15.20 -16.97
CA VAL A 109 -4.19 15.22 -15.52
C VAL A 109 -2.74 15.03 -15.13
N ARG A 110 -2.36 15.62 -14.01
CA ARG A 110 -1.04 15.50 -13.40
C ARG A 110 -1.16 15.15 -11.91
N LEU A 111 -0.34 14.21 -11.46
CA LEU A 111 -0.21 13.85 -10.05
C LEU A 111 0.45 14.97 -9.25
N ARG A 112 -0.16 15.33 -8.12
CA ARG A 112 0.35 16.25 -7.11
C ARG A 112 0.82 15.48 -5.90
N TYR A 113 1.72 16.10 -5.13
CA TYR A 113 2.19 15.58 -3.84
C TYR A 113 2.67 14.12 -3.88
N LYS A 114 3.33 13.72 -4.98
CA LYS A 114 3.80 12.33 -5.21
C LYS A 114 4.54 11.73 -4.01
N ASP A 115 5.36 12.54 -3.34
CA ASP A 115 6.15 12.11 -2.16
C ASP A 115 5.34 11.96 -0.87
N HIS A 116 4.05 12.30 -0.89
CA HIS A 116 3.11 12.19 0.22
C HIS A 116 2.06 11.09 0.01
N ILE A 117 2.18 10.30 -1.06
CA ILE A 117 1.25 9.23 -1.43
C ILE A 117 1.98 7.88 -1.43
N VAL A 118 1.29 6.85 -0.94
CA VAL A 118 1.77 5.47 -0.89
C VAL A 118 0.72 4.55 -1.51
N LEU A 119 1.17 3.64 -2.37
CA LEU A 119 0.35 2.51 -2.85
C LEU A 119 0.75 1.23 -2.13
N THR A 120 -0.25 0.50 -1.67
CA THR A 120 -0.10 -0.84 -1.09
C THR A 120 -1.21 -1.75 -1.59
N VAL A 121 -0.99 -3.07 -1.53
CA VAL A 121 -2.01 -4.07 -1.85
C VAL A 121 -2.31 -4.81 -0.57
N MET A 122 -3.58 -4.85 -0.19
CA MET A 122 -4.03 -5.57 1.00
C MET A 122 -5.23 -6.45 0.66
N PRO A 123 -5.49 -7.51 1.44
CA PRO A 123 -6.76 -8.21 1.38
C PRO A 123 -7.91 -7.23 1.63
N ASP A 124 -9.02 -7.40 0.93
CA ASP A 124 -10.22 -6.61 1.19
C ASP A 124 -10.70 -6.84 2.64
N GLN A 125 -10.71 -5.78 3.44
CA GLN A 125 -11.19 -5.81 4.82
C GLN A 125 -12.71 -5.65 4.95
N GLY A 126 -13.44 -5.41 3.86
CA GLY A 126 -14.89 -5.16 3.86
C GLY A 126 -15.77 -6.35 3.45
N GLY A 127 -15.21 -7.49 3.05
CA GLY A 127 -15.95 -8.66 2.56
C GLY A 127 -16.14 -9.74 3.62
N SER A 128 -17.39 -10.21 3.78
CA SER A 128 -17.73 -11.36 4.62
C SER A 128 -17.44 -12.73 3.98
N ASP A 129 -16.87 -12.75 2.77
CA ASP A 129 -16.69 -13.96 1.97
C ASP A 129 -15.30 -14.57 2.10
N GLU A 130 -15.26 -15.91 2.08
CA GLU A 130 -14.09 -16.78 2.26
C GLU A 130 -12.99 -16.63 1.17
N THR A 131 -13.22 -15.79 0.16
CA THR A 131 -12.24 -15.40 -0.85
C THR A 131 -11.95 -13.90 -0.77
N GLN A 132 -11.05 -13.51 0.13
CA GLN A 132 -10.58 -12.12 0.21
C GLN A 132 -9.90 -11.71 -1.09
N GLU A 133 -10.62 -10.96 -1.93
CA GLU A 133 -10.06 -10.34 -3.13
C GLU A 133 -9.00 -9.32 -2.72
N LYS A 134 -7.86 -9.31 -3.41
CA LYS A 134 -6.81 -8.31 -3.17
C LYS A 134 -7.26 -6.98 -3.78
N MET A 135 -7.11 -5.91 -3.03
CA MET A 135 -7.45 -4.54 -3.44
C MET A 135 -6.21 -3.66 -3.37
N VAL A 136 -6.14 -2.64 -4.22
CA VAL A 136 -5.11 -1.59 -4.15
C VAL A 136 -5.63 -0.48 -3.26
N TYR A 137 -4.80 -0.09 -2.30
CA TYR A 137 -5.07 1.03 -1.42
C TYR A 137 -4.09 2.16 -1.71
N ILE A 138 -4.61 3.38 -1.75
CA ILE A 138 -3.85 4.61 -1.87
C ILE A 138 -4.05 5.41 -0.61
N TYR A 139 -2.95 5.59 0.12
CA TYR A 139 -2.91 6.41 1.32
C TYR A 139 -2.11 7.68 1.06
N HIS A 140 -2.51 8.78 1.70
CA HIS A 140 -1.79 10.04 1.60
C HIS A 140 -1.74 10.78 2.93
N SER A 141 -0.81 11.71 3.04
CA SER A 141 -0.57 12.48 4.28
C SER A 141 -1.09 13.93 4.22
N LEU A 142 -1.84 14.31 3.18
CA LEU A 142 -2.31 15.69 3.00
C LEU A 142 -3.14 16.21 4.18
N GLN A 143 -3.94 15.33 4.80
CA GLN A 143 -4.86 15.66 5.89
C GLN A 143 -4.30 15.26 7.27
N ASN A 144 -3.02 14.87 7.35
CA ASN A 144 -2.41 14.53 8.62
C ASN A 144 -2.31 15.77 9.52
N ARG A 145 -2.52 15.58 10.83
CA ARG A 145 -2.46 16.67 11.80
C ARG A 145 -1.02 16.95 12.19
N ARG A 146 -0.59 18.19 11.99
CA ARG A 146 0.75 18.63 12.38
C ARG A 146 0.87 18.68 13.91
N GLU A 147 -0.21 18.95 14.61
CA GLU A 147 -0.29 19.13 16.06
C GLU A 147 -0.04 17.84 16.83
N THR A 148 -0.39 16.68 16.25
CA THR A 148 -0.25 15.36 16.89
C THR A 148 0.93 14.55 16.35
N HIS A 149 1.75 15.13 15.46
CA HIS A 149 2.89 14.45 14.86
C HIS A 149 3.91 14.03 15.93
N MET A 150 4.21 12.72 15.99
CA MET A 150 5.10 12.08 16.99
C MET A 150 4.60 12.12 18.45
N MET A 151 3.31 12.41 18.67
CA MET A 151 2.71 12.44 20.02
C MET A 151 2.06 11.11 20.44
N GLY A 152 2.10 10.09 19.57
CA GLY A 152 1.56 8.75 19.86
C GLY A 152 0.04 8.73 20.09
N SER A 153 -0.71 9.65 19.48
CA SER A 153 -2.17 9.72 19.66
C SER A 153 -2.88 8.54 19.00
N GLU A 154 -3.97 8.07 19.62
CA GLU A 154 -4.78 6.94 19.15
C GLU A 154 -5.29 7.13 17.72
N GLU A 155 -5.35 5.97 17.04
CA GLU A 155 -5.82 5.65 15.71
C GLU A 155 -6.55 6.79 14.97
N THR A 156 -5.80 7.51 14.13
CA THR A 156 -6.45 8.24 13.05
C THR A 156 -6.97 7.19 12.07
N GLU A 157 -8.29 7.03 11.95
CA GLU A 157 -8.89 6.13 10.97
C GLU A 157 -8.28 6.42 9.59
N ALA A 158 -7.50 5.47 9.08
CA ALA A 158 -6.77 5.61 7.83
C ALA A 158 -7.74 5.51 6.66
N HIS A 159 -8.31 6.66 6.27
CA HIS A 159 -9.13 6.77 5.08
C HIS A 159 -8.19 6.79 3.86
N GLY A 160 -8.13 5.67 3.15
CA GLY A 160 -7.42 5.54 1.88
C GLY A 160 -8.39 5.26 0.75
N LEU A 161 -8.05 5.69 -0.46
CA LEU A 161 -8.81 5.32 -1.65
C LEU A 161 -8.58 3.85 -1.95
N ARG A 162 -9.64 3.16 -2.39
CA ARG A 162 -9.65 1.73 -2.67
C ARG A 162 -10.01 1.49 -4.13
N PHE A 163 -9.21 0.67 -4.81
CA PHE A 163 -9.45 0.28 -6.20
C PHE A 163 -9.23 -1.23 -6.42
N PRO A 164 -9.89 -1.83 -7.41
CA PRO A 164 -9.59 -3.19 -7.86
C PRO A 164 -8.14 -3.34 -8.35
N LEU A 165 -7.58 -4.55 -8.28
CA LEU A 165 -6.23 -4.83 -8.79
C LEU A 165 -6.05 -4.53 -10.28
N SER A 166 -7.13 -4.57 -11.08
CA SER A 166 -7.09 -4.19 -12.49
C SER A 166 -6.60 -2.76 -12.72
N HIS A 167 -6.70 -1.89 -11.70
CA HIS A 167 -6.31 -0.48 -11.79
C HIS A 167 -4.81 -0.23 -11.57
N VAL A 168 -4.02 -1.24 -11.17
CA VAL A 168 -2.59 -1.09 -10.85
C VAL A 168 -1.80 -0.47 -12.01
N ASP A 169 -2.05 -0.89 -13.25
CA ASP A 169 -1.28 -0.40 -14.39
C ASP A 169 -1.62 1.04 -14.74
N ALA A 170 -2.88 1.45 -14.62
CA ALA A 170 -3.30 2.85 -14.76
C ALA A 170 -2.69 3.73 -13.66
N LEU A 171 -2.66 3.25 -12.42
CA LEU A 171 -2.00 3.94 -11.30
C LEU A 171 -0.49 4.09 -11.55
N LYS A 172 0.19 3.03 -12.02
CA LYS A 172 1.62 3.10 -12.40
C LYS A 172 1.86 4.10 -13.53
N GLN A 173 0.95 4.20 -14.52
CA GLN A 173 1.05 5.21 -15.57
C GLN A 173 0.97 6.64 -15.02
N ILE A 174 0.01 6.91 -14.13
CA ILE A 174 -0.14 8.22 -13.48
C ILE A 174 1.12 8.56 -12.67
N TRP A 175 1.70 7.60 -11.95
CA TRP A 175 2.90 7.82 -11.14
C TRP A 175 4.18 8.06 -11.95
N SER A 176 4.30 7.44 -13.12
CA SER A 176 5.51 7.53 -13.96
C SER A 176 5.49 8.69 -14.94
N SER A 177 4.30 9.22 -15.26
CA SER A 177 4.12 10.30 -16.23
C SER A 177 4.17 11.67 -15.56
N SER A 178 4.68 12.68 -16.27
CA SER A 178 4.60 14.09 -15.80
C SER A 178 3.18 14.66 -15.95
N ALA A 179 2.46 14.23 -16.99
CA ALA A 179 1.05 14.50 -17.24
C ALA A 179 0.52 13.39 -18.16
N ILE A 180 -0.76 13.06 -18.06
CA ILE A 180 -1.37 11.98 -18.85
C ILE A 180 -2.82 12.33 -19.20
N SER A 181 -3.25 11.97 -20.42
CA SER A 181 -4.64 12.06 -20.84
C SER A 181 -5.47 10.99 -20.13
N VAL A 182 -6.65 11.36 -19.61
CA VAL A 182 -7.55 10.40 -18.93
C VAL A 182 -7.98 9.27 -19.90
N LYS A 183 -8.16 9.56 -21.19
CA LYS A 183 -8.45 8.55 -22.23
C LYS A 183 -7.40 7.46 -22.37
N ASP A 184 -6.13 7.78 -22.07
CA ASP A 184 -4.98 6.91 -22.32
C ASP A 184 -4.64 6.01 -21.11
N LEU A 185 -5.42 6.12 -20.04
CA LEU A 185 -5.30 5.24 -18.87
C LEU A 185 -5.62 3.78 -19.27
N LYS A 186 -4.77 2.86 -18.81
CA LYS A 186 -4.90 1.41 -19.03
C LYS A 186 -6.02 0.82 -18.17
N LEU A 187 -7.25 1.16 -18.53
CA LEU A 187 -8.49 0.61 -17.98
C LEU A 187 -9.42 0.20 -19.12
N ALA A 188 -10.37 -0.68 -18.83
CA ALA A 188 -11.18 -1.32 -19.87
C ALA A 188 -12.24 -0.37 -20.41
N THR A 189 -12.87 0.42 -19.54
CA THR A 189 -13.96 1.33 -19.94
C THR A 189 -13.61 2.79 -19.67
N ASP A 190 -14.25 3.70 -20.39
CA ASP A 190 -14.06 5.13 -20.20
C ASP A 190 -14.64 5.62 -18.87
N GLU A 191 -15.70 4.96 -18.37
CA GLU A 191 -16.28 5.21 -17.04
C GLU A 191 -15.28 4.88 -15.92
N GLU A 192 -14.53 3.79 -16.02
CA GLU A 192 -13.47 3.45 -15.05
C GLU A 192 -12.36 4.50 -15.04
N LYS A 193 -11.98 5.01 -16.22
CA LYS A 193 -10.94 6.05 -16.35
C LYS A 193 -11.37 7.35 -15.70
N GLU A 194 -12.59 7.81 -15.97
CA GLU A 194 -13.14 9.01 -15.35
C GLU A 194 -13.32 8.83 -13.84
N SER A 195 -13.83 7.68 -13.40
CA SER A 195 -14.02 7.37 -11.98
C SER A 195 -12.68 7.37 -11.22
N LEU A 196 -11.64 6.75 -11.77
CA LEU A 196 -10.30 6.76 -11.17
C LEU A 196 -9.76 8.19 -11.06
N ALA A 197 -9.84 8.98 -12.13
CA ALA A 197 -9.37 10.36 -12.13
C ALA A 197 -10.14 11.23 -11.14
N LEU A 198 -11.46 11.04 -11.06
CA LEU A 198 -12.33 11.76 -10.14
C LEU A 198 -11.99 11.44 -8.68
N SER A 199 -11.86 10.16 -8.32
CA SER A 199 -11.55 9.74 -6.95
C SER A 199 -10.19 10.25 -6.47
N LEU A 200 -9.17 10.27 -7.33
CA LEU A 200 -7.88 10.85 -6.98
C LEU A 200 -7.94 12.39 -6.89
N TRP A 201 -8.76 13.03 -7.72
CA TRP A 201 -8.94 14.48 -7.70
C TRP A 201 -9.68 14.95 -6.44
N THR A 202 -10.70 14.23 -5.96
CA THR A 202 -11.43 14.59 -4.74
C THR A 202 -10.53 14.65 -3.51
N GLU A 203 -9.46 13.84 -3.47
CA GLU A 203 -8.43 13.85 -2.43
C GLU A 203 -7.27 14.83 -2.71
N CYS A 204 -7.46 15.79 -3.63
CA CYS A 204 -6.45 16.78 -4.04
C CYS A 204 -5.15 16.19 -4.62
N LEU A 205 -5.17 14.92 -5.05
CA LEU A 205 -3.99 14.21 -5.57
C LEU A 205 -3.79 14.44 -7.07
N LEU A 206 -4.81 14.88 -7.79
CA LEU A 206 -4.72 15.23 -9.22
C LEU A 206 -5.01 16.70 -9.47
N GLN A 207 -4.44 17.21 -10.55
CA GLN A 207 -4.75 18.51 -11.13
C GLN A 207 -4.96 18.37 -12.63
N VAL A 208 -6.01 19.01 -13.15
CA VAL A 208 -6.22 19.19 -14.59
C VAL A 208 -5.27 20.28 -15.12
N VAL A 209 -4.60 20.00 -16.24
CA VAL A 209 -3.59 20.85 -16.89
C VAL A 209 -4.16 21.45 -18.18
#